data_AF-A0A1J5TAM4-F1
#
_entry.id   AF-A0A1J5TAM4-F1
#
_cell.length_a   1.000
_cell.length_b   1.000
_cell.length_c   1.000
_cell.angle_alpha   90.00
_cell.angle_beta   90.00
_cell.angle_gamma   90.00
#
_symmetry.space_group_name_H-M   'P 1'
#
loop_
_entity.id
_entity.type
_entity.pdbx_description
1 polymer ?
#
loop_
_entity_poly.entity_id
_entity_poly.type
_entity_poly.pdbx_seq_one_letter_code
_entity_poly.pdbx_strand_id
1 'polypeptide(L)'
;MNLGHIIGVIFIFSLFLVMTEVSSESLEYDVLKVDLGEDVTISNSNLWLNGDILVDGNLSIENSHINVNRSIDLTISEIRINSTGELRILNSTISAYSNDTLSYSMFTIVSDAGSLIISGASIDYSMVWLVGGDASIENTSLNGHNIVNYGVFSEDTILTMDNVLISNYTLGLRSIGSIPLQNQVTFSNCLAWMTQEWWVTFTATDTSTNLPVSGFQIRQWDSDGSMLGTWNWAKEYEIDSTGQRIDHVANFSAFANFGFARVDDQWSQIVSSNTNFNRSFNLDLSAIEYKSAEVFASGNLWKSGQVVSKWSEINVYVTINNPTDYNFSNLFLDMDISNNKGFARESISLSPKGETIGNISWRASLEGPLSLKITTFLDLSSSGNLTLSMSKFVEIGDVSEDTTDSGNMLTLFAVFIILTVCSYVIYSGMENQDSDSELSDEDSDSGEKSNEDEYERELAIPDESLEEE
;
A
#
# COMPACT_ATOMS: atom_id res chain seq x y z
N MET A 1 54.01 -90.60 43.00
CA MET A 1 53.31 -89.50 43.70
C MET A 1 54.17 -88.25 43.54
N ASN A 2 53.63 -87.10 43.12
CA ASN A 2 52.37 -86.90 42.42
C ASN A 2 52.51 -85.69 41.47
N LEU A 3 51.50 -85.49 40.60
CA LEU A 3 51.12 -84.28 39.85
C LEU A 3 51.90 -82.97 40.18
N GLY A 4 52.27 -82.12 39.21
CA GLY A 4 51.53 -81.81 37.97
C GLY A 4 50.47 -80.73 38.26
N HIS A 5 50.28 -79.77 37.34
CA HIS A 5 49.41 -78.58 37.50
C HIS A 5 49.90 -77.47 38.47
N ILE A 6 50.95 -76.74 38.09
CA ILE A 6 51.14 -75.32 38.50
C ILE A 6 51.45 -74.43 37.27
N ILE A 7 50.76 -74.67 36.15
CA ILE A 7 50.67 -73.76 34.98
C ILE A 7 49.24 -73.84 34.43
N GLY A 8 48.24 -73.42 35.23
CA GLY A 8 46.83 -73.64 34.85
C GLY A 8 45.79 -73.25 35.89
N VAL A 9 45.91 -72.07 36.52
CA VAL A 9 44.90 -71.52 37.46
C VAL A 9 44.66 -70.01 37.21
N ILE A 10 44.82 -69.55 35.96
CA ILE A 10 44.56 -68.16 35.54
C ILE A 10 43.37 -68.07 34.55
N PHE A 11 42.80 -69.22 34.17
CA PHE A 11 41.60 -69.31 33.33
C PHE A 11 40.52 -70.17 34.01
N ILE A 12 39.26 -69.95 33.64
CA ILE A 12 38.07 -70.64 34.16
C ILE A 12 37.77 -70.35 35.66
N PHE A 13 37.85 -69.07 36.04
CA PHE A 13 36.66 -68.43 36.60
C PHE A 13 36.18 -67.37 35.60
N SER A 14 35.70 -67.86 34.46
CA SER A 14 34.95 -67.04 33.51
C SER A 14 33.69 -66.57 34.23
N LEU A 15 33.69 -65.29 34.61
CA LEU A 15 32.49 -64.59 35.06
C LEU A 15 31.38 -64.88 34.05
N PHE A 16 30.30 -65.52 34.48
CA PHE A 16 29.08 -65.63 33.70
C PHE A 16 28.44 -64.24 33.68
N LEU A 17 29.03 -63.35 32.88
CA LEU A 17 28.44 -62.10 32.48
C LEU A 17 27.32 -62.50 31.52
N VAL A 18 26.15 -62.74 32.11
CA VAL A 18 24.91 -62.96 31.39
C VAL A 18 24.59 -61.66 30.68
N MET A 19 25.13 -61.53 29.46
CA MET A 19 24.56 -60.68 28.44
C MET A 19 23.15 -61.21 28.21
N THR A 20 22.17 -60.67 28.93
CA THR A 20 20.81 -60.63 28.42
C THR A 20 20.89 -59.83 27.13
N GLU A 21 20.78 -60.52 25.99
CA GLU A 21 20.56 -59.85 24.72
C GLU A 21 19.30 -59.01 24.90
N VAL A 22 19.46 -57.68 24.89
CA VAL A 22 18.33 -56.75 24.92
C VAL A 22 17.71 -56.82 23.53
N SER A 23 16.78 -57.77 23.37
CA SER A 23 16.01 -57.95 22.16
C SER A 23 15.12 -56.73 21.97
N SER A 24 15.53 -55.82 21.09
CA SER A 24 14.71 -54.66 20.72
C SER A 24 13.37 -55.16 20.16
N GLU A 25 12.27 -54.75 20.78
CA GLU A 25 10.93 -55.09 20.30
C GLU A 25 10.63 -54.28 19.03
N SER A 26 10.08 -54.93 18.00
CA SER A 26 9.70 -54.26 16.75
C SER A 26 8.23 -53.90 16.82
N LEU A 27 7.92 -52.61 16.89
CA LEU A 27 6.57 -52.07 17.01
C LEU A 27 6.19 -51.37 15.70
N GLU A 28 5.06 -51.75 15.10
CA GLU A 28 4.56 -51.15 13.86
C GLU A 28 3.29 -50.35 14.15
N TYR A 29 3.28 -49.07 13.76
CA TYR A 29 2.15 -48.15 13.95
C TYR A 29 1.80 -47.46 12.63
N ASP A 30 0.55 -47.61 12.18
CA ASP A 30 0.00 -46.77 11.11
C ASP A 30 -0.36 -45.38 11.64
N VAL A 31 -0.89 -45.30 12.87
CA VAL A 31 -0.99 -44.09 13.68
C VAL A 31 -0.76 -44.49 15.14
N LEU A 32 0.07 -43.75 15.88
CA LEU A 32 0.20 -43.87 17.34
C LEU A 32 -0.50 -42.70 18.01
N LYS A 33 -1.65 -42.95 18.65
CA LYS A 33 -2.37 -41.94 19.42
C LYS A 33 -2.19 -42.18 20.92
N VAL A 34 -2.01 -41.10 21.68
CA VAL A 34 -2.03 -41.09 23.16
C VAL A 34 -3.08 -40.06 23.57
N ASP A 35 -4.18 -40.52 24.16
CA ASP A 35 -5.33 -39.69 24.52
C ASP A 35 -5.09 -38.87 25.80
N LEU A 36 -5.90 -37.82 26.00
CA LEU A 36 -5.80 -36.92 27.15
C LEU A 36 -5.90 -37.68 28.49
N GLY A 37 -4.83 -37.64 29.26
CA GLY A 37 -4.72 -38.32 30.56
C GLY A 37 -4.20 -39.75 30.49
N GLU A 38 -3.83 -40.25 29.31
CA GLU A 38 -2.98 -41.44 29.17
C GLU A 38 -1.51 -41.10 29.45
N ASP A 39 -0.76 -42.10 29.90
CA ASP A 39 0.69 -42.01 30.16
C ASP A 39 1.35 -43.28 29.59
N VAL A 40 2.16 -43.10 28.55
CA VAL A 40 2.68 -44.18 27.70
C VAL A 40 4.19 -44.08 27.60
N THR A 41 4.90 -45.11 28.05
CA THR A 41 6.35 -45.27 27.84
C THR A 41 6.63 -46.40 26.86
N ILE A 42 7.29 -46.08 25.75
CA ILE A 42 7.90 -47.05 24.83
C ILE A 42 9.40 -47.00 25.08
N SER A 43 10.05 -48.15 25.25
CA SER A 43 11.50 -48.17 25.50
C SER A 43 12.20 -49.33 24.83
N ASN A 44 13.50 -49.18 24.56
CA ASN A 44 14.38 -50.22 24.01
C ASN A 44 13.78 -50.92 22.77
N SER A 45 13.14 -50.15 21.88
CA SER A 45 12.32 -50.67 20.79
C SER A 45 12.72 -50.08 19.42
N ASN A 46 12.41 -50.81 18.35
CA ASN A 46 12.45 -50.32 16.98
C ASN A 46 11.02 -50.02 16.55
N LEU A 47 10.65 -48.74 16.54
CA LEU A 47 9.34 -48.29 16.08
C LEU A 47 9.38 -48.09 14.56
N TRP A 48 8.34 -48.53 13.86
CA TRP A 48 8.10 -48.26 12.45
C TRP A 48 6.77 -47.51 12.32
N LEU A 49 6.81 -46.32 11.74
CA LEU A 49 5.69 -45.40 11.67
C LEU A 49 5.28 -45.17 10.21
N ASN A 50 4.07 -45.58 9.81
CA ASN A 50 3.55 -45.39 8.44
C ASN A 50 2.66 -44.14 8.28
N GLY A 51 2.45 -43.39 9.35
CA GLY A 51 1.63 -42.18 9.40
C GLY A 51 2.04 -41.30 10.58
N ASP A 52 1.10 -40.89 11.43
CA ASP A 52 1.34 -39.85 12.43
C ASP A 52 1.46 -40.39 13.87
N ILE A 53 2.16 -39.65 14.72
CA ILE A 53 2.06 -39.76 16.18
C ILE A 53 1.25 -38.55 16.67
N LEU A 54 0.18 -38.78 17.43
CA LEU A 54 -0.73 -37.75 17.94
C LEU A 54 -0.80 -37.80 19.47
N VAL A 55 -0.31 -36.76 20.14
CA VAL A 55 -0.10 -36.72 21.59
C VAL A 55 -1.00 -35.67 22.24
N ASP A 56 -2.09 -36.13 22.88
CA ASP A 56 -2.95 -35.35 23.79
C ASP A 56 -2.66 -35.64 25.27
N GLY A 57 -2.04 -36.79 25.58
CA GLY A 57 -1.55 -37.19 26.91
C GLY A 57 -0.01 -37.15 27.03
N ASN A 58 0.57 -38.03 27.85
CA ASN A 58 2.03 -38.11 28.03
C ASN A 58 2.61 -39.28 27.23
N LEU A 59 3.62 -39.02 26.40
CA LEU A 59 4.36 -40.04 25.65
C LEU A 59 5.88 -39.91 25.92
N SER A 60 6.50 -40.97 26.44
CA SER A 60 7.96 -41.09 26.52
C SER A 60 8.46 -42.19 25.58
N ILE A 61 9.45 -41.88 24.74
CA ILE A 61 10.14 -42.83 23.86
C ILE A 61 11.62 -42.82 24.21
N GLU A 62 12.11 -43.96 24.71
CA GLU A 62 13.40 -44.03 25.41
C GLU A 62 14.34 -45.10 24.84
N ASN A 63 15.61 -44.76 24.61
CA ASN A 63 16.65 -45.68 24.16
C ASN A 63 16.23 -46.52 22.92
N SER A 64 15.50 -45.88 21.98
CA SER A 64 14.76 -46.53 20.89
C SER A 64 15.15 -45.97 19.52
N HIS A 65 14.78 -46.68 18.44
CA HIS A 65 14.95 -46.21 17.07
C HIS A 65 13.59 -46.06 16.39
N ILE A 66 13.21 -44.82 16.05
CA ILE A 66 11.99 -44.50 15.32
C ILE A 66 12.31 -44.38 13.83
N ASN A 67 11.75 -45.31 13.04
CA ASN A 67 11.85 -45.36 11.59
C ASN A 67 10.58 -44.75 11.00
N VAL A 68 10.67 -43.51 10.52
CA VAL A 68 9.53 -42.83 9.91
C VAL A 68 9.46 -43.19 8.43
N ASN A 69 8.39 -43.86 8.03
CA ASN A 69 8.07 -44.13 6.65
C ASN A 69 7.22 -42.97 6.10
N ARG A 70 7.21 -42.79 4.77
CA ARG A 70 6.33 -41.79 4.15
C ARG A 70 4.89 -42.29 4.18
N SER A 71 3.97 -41.40 4.56
CA SER A 71 2.54 -41.63 4.47
C SER A 71 2.10 -42.05 3.05
N ILE A 72 1.13 -42.97 2.99
CA ILE A 72 0.69 -43.62 1.74
C ILE A 72 0.00 -42.62 0.80
N ASP A 73 -0.54 -41.52 1.33
CA ASP A 73 -1.15 -40.41 0.57
C ASP A 73 -0.12 -39.36 0.08
N LEU A 74 1.18 -39.63 0.26
CA LEU A 74 2.32 -38.82 -0.16
C LEU A 74 2.50 -37.49 0.61
N THR A 75 1.81 -37.30 1.72
CA THR A 75 2.00 -36.15 2.62
C THR A 75 3.35 -36.21 3.37
N ILE A 76 3.54 -35.31 4.35
CA ILE A 76 4.65 -35.31 5.30
C ILE A 76 4.09 -35.88 6.60
N SER A 77 4.65 -36.99 7.08
CA SER A 77 4.25 -37.62 8.35
C SER A 77 4.55 -36.68 9.52
N GLU A 78 3.67 -36.60 10.52
CA GLU A 78 3.83 -35.71 11.68
C GLU A 78 3.97 -36.46 13.00
N ILE A 79 4.85 -35.95 13.87
CA ILE A 79 4.88 -36.26 15.29
C ILE A 79 4.33 -35.03 16.01
N ARG A 80 3.02 -35.00 16.25
CA ARG A 80 2.27 -33.83 16.71
C ARG A 80 1.90 -33.93 18.18
N ILE A 81 2.36 -32.94 18.96
CA ILE A 81 1.98 -32.67 20.34
C ILE A 81 0.94 -31.56 20.33
N ASN A 82 -0.24 -31.84 20.88
CA ASN A 82 -1.30 -30.84 21.06
C ASN A 82 -1.15 -30.14 22.42
N SER A 83 -1.88 -29.05 22.63
CA SER A 83 -1.75 -28.13 23.79
C SER A 83 -1.98 -28.70 25.20
N THR A 84 -2.32 -29.99 25.30
CA THR A 84 -2.46 -30.72 26.57
C THR A 84 -1.43 -31.84 26.75
N GLY A 85 -0.68 -32.16 25.70
CA GLY A 85 0.22 -33.30 25.65
C GLY A 85 1.68 -32.96 25.99
N GLU A 86 2.42 -34.01 26.33
CA GLU A 86 3.87 -33.97 26.53
C GLU A 86 4.55 -35.10 25.76
N LEU A 87 5.58 -34.76 24.97
CA LEU A 87 6.45 -35.74 24.30
C LEU A 87 7.87 -35.68 24.87
N ARG A 88 8.39 -36.85 25.27
CA ARG A 88 9.78 -37.06 25.67
C ARG A 88 10.47 -38.00 24.68
N ILE A 89 11.55 -37.55 24.04
CA ILE A 89 12.39 -38.35 23.16
C ILE A 89 13.78 -38.43 23.81
N LEU A 90 14.11 -39.56 24.42
CA LEU A 90 15.29 -39.72 25.27
C LEU A 90 16.25 -40.78 24.71
N ASN A 91 17.53 -40.45 24.54
CA ASN A 91 18.59 -41.33 24.03
C ASN A 91 18.22 -42.09 22.75
N SER A 92 17.42 -41.49 21.87
CA SER A 92 16.76 -42.18 20.77
C SER A 92 17.15 -41.60 19.41
N THR A 93 17.16 -42.45 18.38
CA THR A 93 17.36 -42.04 16.99
C THR A 93 16.02 -41.93 16.29
N ILE A 94 15.81 -40.88 15.50
CA ILE A 94 14.69 -40.76 14.57
C ILE A 94 15.23 -40.55 13.17
N SER A 95 14.84 -41.42 12.24
CA SER A 95 15.33 -41.36 10.86
C SER A 95 14.21 -41.72 9.88
N ALA A 96 14.10 -40.97 8.79
CA ALA A 96 13.18 -41.30 7.71
C ALA A 96 13.75 -42.40 6.79
N TYR A 97 12.95 -43.42 6.44
CA TYR A 97 13.38 -44.48 5.52
C TYR A 97 13.10 -44.10 4.07
N SER A 98 14.06 -44.36 3.18
CA SER A 98 13.96 -44.14 1.73
C SER A 98 13.88 -45.49 1.02
N ASN A 99 12.79 -45.75 0.31
CA ASN A 99 12.68 -46.93 -0.56
C ASN A 99 13.03 -46.56 -2.01
N ASP A 100 13.83 -47.40 -2.67
CA ASP A 100 15.01 -46.97 -3.44
C ASP A 100 14.72 -46.49 -4.89
N THR A 101 13.66 -45.70 -5.09
CA THR A 101 13.20 -45.27 -6.43
C THR A 101 12.69 -43.83 -6.56
N LEU A 102 11.98 -43.26 -5.57
CA LEU A 102 11.39 -41.92 -5.69
C LEU A 102 11.32 -41.15 -4.36
N SER A 103 12.18 -40.12 -4.24
CA SER A 103 12.20 -39.07 -3.21
C SER A 103 12.51 -39.52 -1.77
N TYR A 104 13.34 -38.74 -1.08
CA TYR A 104 13.52 -38.87 0.37
C TYR A 104 12.20 -38.63 1.11
N SER A 105 11.93 -39.47 2.10
CA SER A 105 10.91 -39.24 3.11
C SER A 105 11.35 -38.10 4.05
N MET A 106 10.43 -37.21 4.43
CA MET A 106 10.63 -36.19 5.45
C MET A 106 9.47 -36.25 6.44
N PHE A 107 9.69 -35.81 7.67
CA PHE A 107 8.67 -35.72 8.71
C PHE A 107 8.86 -34.46 9.58
N THR A 108 7.82 -34.02 10.26
CA THR A 108 7.89 -32.85 11.16
C THR A 108 7.55 -33.24 12.59
N ILE A 109 8.34 -32.78 13.56
CA ILE A 109 7.95 -32.80 14.97
C ILE A 109 7.25 -31.46 15.25
N VAL A 110 5.96 -31.49 15.54
CA VAL A 110 5.11 -30.29 15.70
C VAL A 110 4.63 -30.18 17.14
N SER A 111 4.96 -29.10 17.86
CA SER A 111 4.28 -28.73 19.12
C SER A 111 3.33 -27.57 18.87
N ASP A 112 2.04 -27.78 19.15
CA ASP A 112 0.97 -26.77 19.12
C ASP A 112 0.56 -26.47 20.57
N ALA A 113 1.33 -25.59 21.21
CA ALA A 113 1.30 -25.21 22.62
C ALA A 113 1.48 -26.35 23.65
N GLY A 114 2.01 -27.51 23.23
CA GLY A 114 2.34 -28.64 24.12
C GLY A 114 3.76 -28.57 24.73
N SER A 115 4.11 -29.60 25.50
CA SER A 115 5.45 -29.79 26.09
C SER A 115 6.31 -30.73 25.23
N LEU A 116 7.54 -30.31 24.87
CA LEU A 116 8.49 -31.13 24.12
C LEU A 116 9.85 -31.21 24.81
N ILE A 117 10.34 -32.43 25.06
CA ILE A 117 11.65 -32.68 25.65
C ILE A 117 12.41 -33.67 24.77
N ILE A 118 13.50 -33.21 24.15
CA ILE A 118 14.40 -34.05 23.35
C ILE A 118 15.77 -34.06 24.06
N SER A 119 16.29 -35.23 24.41
CA SER A 119 17.57 -35.34 25.12
C SER A 119 18.40 -36.51 24.61
N GLY A 120 19.67 -36.27 24.24
CA GLY A 120 20.60 -37.31 23.79
C GLY A 120 20.24 -37.94 22.45
N ALA A 121 19.53 -37.23 21.57
CA ALA A 121 18.92 -37.80 20.36
C ALA A 121 19.71 -37.53 19.07
N SER A 122 19.44 -38.32 18.03
CA SER A 122 19.84 -38.03 16.65
C SER A 122 18.61 -38.02 15.76
N ILE A 123 18.38 -36.92 15.04
CA ILE A 123 17.16 -36.70 14.25
C ILE A 123 17.55 -36.30 12.83
N ASP A 124 17.32 -37.22 11.89
CA ASP A 124 17.67 -37.09 10.48
C ASP A 124 16.42 -36.92 9.61
N TYR A 125 16.47 -36.03 8.61
CA TYR A 125 15.39 -35.71 7.66
C TYR A 125 14.13 -35.06 8.28
N SER A 126 14.30 -34.33 9.40
CA SER A 126 13.20 -33.67 10.10
C SER A 126 13.37 -32.17 10.26
N MET A 127 12.23 -31.50 10.43
CA MET A 127 12.09 -30.15 10.98
C MET A 127 11.41 -30.25 12.35
N VAL A 128 11.89 -29.49 13.33
CA VAL A 128 11.15 -29.24 14.58
C VAL A 128 10.38 -27.93 14.41
N TRP A 129 9.08 -27.93 14.67
CA TRP A 129 8.18 -26.79 14.52
C TRP A 129 7.39 -26.57 15.81
N LEU A 130 7.52 -25.40 16.41
CA LEU A 130 6.99 -25.09 17.73
C LEU A 130 6.16 -23.81 17.65
N VAL A 131 4.94 -23.85 18.19
CA VAL A 131 4.01 -22.71 18.26
C VAL A 131 3.44 -22.63 19.68
N GLY A 132 3.95 -21.69 20.48
CA GLY A 132 3.69 -21.62 21.92
C GLY A 132 4.22 -22.82 22.71
N GLY A 133 3.89 -22.87 24.00
CA GLY A 133 4.30 -23.95 24.91
C GLY A 133 5.77 -23.89 25.32
N ASP A 134 6.27 -25.02 25.80
CA ASP A 134 7.61 -25.19 26.37
C ASP A 134 8.39 -26.27 25.60
N ALA A 135 9.66 -26.02 25.29
CA ALA A 135 10.53 -26.97 24.61
C ALA A 135 11.96 -26.97 25.17
N SER A 136 12.52 -28.15 25.46
CA SER A 136 13.96 -28.33 25.70
C SER A 136 14.56 -29.32 24.70
N ILE A 137 15.70 -28.94 24.09
CA ILE A 137 16.47 -29.78 23.19
C ILE A 137 17.92 -29.83 23.71
N GLU A 138 18.34 -31.01 24.17
CA GLU A 138 19.61 -31.18 24.89
C GLU A 138 20.47 -32.29 24.28
N ASN A 139 21.78 -32.08 24.17
CA ASN A 139 22.76 -33.10 23.75
C ASN A 139 22.37 -33.82 22.44
N THR A 140 21.81 -33.08 21.48
CA THR A 140 21.05 -33.62 20.34
C THR A 140 21.61 -33.16 18.99
N SER A 141 21.56 -34.03 17.98
CA SER A 141 21.94 -33.72 16.60
C SER A 141 20.72 -33.67 15.69
N LEU A 142 20.52 -32.54 15.00
CA LEU A 142 19.50 -32.32 13.96
C LEU A 142 20.18 -32.23 12.59
N ASN A 143 19.66 -32.96 11.61
CA ASN A 143 20.26 -33.07 10.28
C ASN A 143 19.22 -33.06 9.15
N GLY A 144 19.16 -31.95 8.40
CA GLY A 144 18.21 -31.73 7.31
C GLY A 144 18.60 -32.33 5.97
N HIS A 145 19.79 -32.95 5.86
CA HIS A 145 20.37 -33.56 4.65
C HIS A 145 20.37 -32.65 3.39
N ASN A 146 20.24 -31.33 3.55
CA ASN A 146 20.08 -30.32 2.49
C ASN A 146 18.76 -30.44 1.70
N ILE A 147 17.74 -31.08 2.27
CA ILE A 147 16.38 -31.16 1.70
C ILE A 147 15.31 -30.50 2.58
N VAL A 148 15.56 -30.36 3.88
CA VAL A 148 14.66 -29.71 4.84
C VAL A 148 14.99 -28.22 4.95
N ASN A 149 13.96 -27.36 4.96
CA ASN A 149 14.15 -25.90 5.01
C ASN A 149 14.65 -25.39 6.37
N TYR A 150 14.00 -25.78 7.46
CA TYR A 150 14.29 -25.29 8.81
C TYR A 150 14.73 -26.43 9.72
N GLY A 151 15.74 -26.20 10.56
CA GLY A 151 16.11 -27.14 11.62
C GLY A 151 15.13 -27.07 12.79
N VAL A 152 15.03 -25.87 13.36
CA VAL A 152 14.01 -25.51 14.36
C VAL A 152 13.27 -24.25 13.91
N PHE A 153 11.95 -24.31 13.89
CA PHE A 153 11.06 -23.16 13.82
C PHE A 153 10.37 -22.99 15.19
N SER A 154 10.37 -21.76 15.72
CA SER A 154 9.92 -21.43 17.08
C SER A 154 9.10 -20.15 17.05
N GLU A 155 7.79 -20.24 17.22
CA GLU A 155 6.85 -19.12 17.30
C GLU A 155 6.31 -19.02 18.73
N ASP A 156 6.54 -17.91 19.43
CA ASP A 156 6.15 -17.65 20.83
C ASP A 156 6.48 -18.75 21.87
N THR A 157 7.38 -19.67 21.54
CA THR A 157 7.73 -20.84 22.35
C THR A 157 8.78 -20.50 23.40
N ILE A 158 8.68 -21.09 24.60
CA ILE A 158 9.75 -21.08 25.60
C ILE A 158 10.75 -22.19 25.22
N LEU A 159 11.63 -21.88 24.25
CA LEU A 159 12.63 -22.82 23.73
C LEU A 159 13.96 -22.70 24.48
N THR A 160 14.44 -23.81 25.04
CA THR A 160 15.79 -24.00 25.58
C THR A 160 16.57 -25.00 24.73
N MET A 161 17.84 -24.72 24.47
CA MET A 161 18.74 -25.56 23.70
C MET A 161 20.11 -25.64 24.39
N ASP A 162 20.59 -26.84 24.73
CA ASP A 162 21.93 -27.05 25.29
C ASP A 162 22.71 -28.14 24.54
N ASN A 163 23.94 -27.85 24.12
CA ASN A 163 24.82 -28.78 23.39
C ASN A 163 24.11 -29.43 22.17
N VAL A 164 23.53 -28.59 21.31
CA VAL A 164 22.78 -29.01 20.11
C VAL A 164 23.58 -28.75 18.84
N LEU A 165 23.68 -29.75 17.96
CA LEU A 165 24.21 -29.60 16.61
C LEU A 165 23.04 -29.48 15.61
N ILE A 166 23.01 -28.42 14.81
CA ILE A 166 22.04 -28.24 13.73
C ILE A 166 22.80 -28.20 12.40
N SER A 167 22.42 -29.07 11.44
CA SER A 167 23.21 -29.25 10.22
C SER A 167 22.41 -29.50 8.96
N ASN A 168 22.92 -29.03 7.81
CA ASN A 168 22.38 -29.31 6.47
C ASN A 168 20.93 -28.81 6.27
N TYR A 169 20.64 -27.56 6.66
CA TYR A 169 19.35 -26.89 6.49
C TYR A 169 19.47 -25.59 5.69
N THR A 170 18.39 -25.06 5.11
CA THR A 170 18.40 -23.70 4.56
C THR A 170 18.62 -22.67 5.68
N LEU A 171 17.86 -22.76 6.78
CA LEU A 171 17.99 -21.94 7.97
C LEU A 171 18.02 -22.84 9.22
N GLY A 172 19.06 -22.73 10.05
CA GLY A 172 19.22 -23.60 11.22
C GLY A 172 18.12 -23.41 12.27
N LEU A 173 17.94 -22.17 12.74
CA LEU A 173 16.95 -21.81 13.77
C LEU A 173 16.20 -20.53 13.37
N ARG A 174 14.88 -20.58 13.27
CA ARG A 174 14.02 -19.40 13.11
C ARG A 174 13.20 -19.17 14.38
N SER A 175 13.36 -18.03 15.03
CA SER A 175 12.54 -17.67 16.19
C SER A 175 11.72 -16.40 15.94
N ILE A 176 10.43 -16.46 16.26
CA ILE A 176 9.47 -15.35 16.18
C ILE A 176 8.88 -15.13 17.57
N GLY A 177 8.86 -13.87 18.02
CA GLY A 177 8.09 -13.43 19.20
C GLY A 177 8.72 -13.74 20.57
N SER A 178 9.54 -14.77 20.66
CA SER A 178 10.38 -15.14 21.82
C SER A 178 11.84 -15.32 21.41
N ILE A 179 12.77 -15.17 22.37
CA ILE A 179 14.21 -15.43 22.21
C ILE A 179 14.55 -16.80 22.82
N PRO A 180 15.09 -17.76 22.06
CA PRO A 180 15.50 -19.06 22.59
C PRO A 180 16.72 -18.96 23.50
N LEU A 181 16.70 -19.68 24.63
CA LEU A 181 17.86 -19.83 25.51
C LEU A 181 18.83 -20.84 24.91
N GLN A 182 19.94 -20.37 24.35
CA GLN A 182 20.92 -21.20 23.66
C GLN A 182 22.24 -21.30 24.44
N ASN A 183 22.67 -22.52 24.75
CA ASN A 183 24.00 -22.85 25.26
C ASN A 183 24.67 -23.89 24.35
N GLN A 184 25.94 -23.68 23.99
CA GLN A 184 26.73 -24.61 23.15
C GLN A 184 26.08 -25.05 21.82
N VAL A 185 25.10 -24.30 21.30
CA VAL A 185 24.47 -24.58 20.00
C VAL A 185 25.45 -24.33 18.86
N THR A 186 25.57 -25.31 17.96
CA THR A 186 26.51 -25.30 16.84
C THR A 186 25.76 -25.49 15.52
N PHE A 187 26.02 -24.63 14.55
CA PHE A 187 25.45 -24.72 13.20
C PHE A 187 26.51 -25.19 12.19
N SER A 188 26.13 -26.03 11.23
CA SER A 188 27.06 -26.56 10.22
C SER A 188 26.39 -26.74 8.86
N ASN A 189 27.02 -26.25 7.79
CA ASN A 189 26.47 -26.32 6.42
C ASN A 189 25.00 -25.88 6.34
N CYS A 190 24.68 -24.72 6.92
CA CYS A 190 23.39 -24.04 6.78
C CYS A 190 23.59 -22.72 6.03
N LEU A 191 22.64 -22.29 5.19
CA LEU A 191 22.79 -21.04 4.41
C LEU A 191 22.69 -19.79 5.30
N ALA A 192 21.84 -19.86 6.32
CA ALA A 192 21.87 -18.99 7.49
C ALA A 192 21.80 -19.84 8.77
N TRP A 193 22.46 -19.41 9.84
CA TRP A 193 22.48 -20.11 11.12
C TRP A 193 21.18 -19.86 11.89
N MET A 194 20.83 -18.60 12.13
CA MET A 194 19.56 -18.26 12.78
C MET A 194 18.97 -16.91 12.36
N THR A 195 17.66 -16.74 12.53
CA THR A 195 16.98 -15.43 12.54
C THR A 195 16.23 -15.20 13.85
N GLN A 196 16.20 -13.95 14.30
CA GLN A 196 15.28 -13.48 15.34
C GLN A 196 14.29 -12.49 14.73
N GLU A 197 13.02 -12.77 14.93
CA GLU A 197 11.88 -12.01 14.45
C GLU A 197 10.93 -11.71 15.61
N TRP A 198 10.07 -10.70 15.43
CA TRP A 198 9.18 -10.18 16.46
C TRP A 198 7.82 -9.82 15.88
N TRP A 199 6.76 -10.01 16.66
CA TRP A 199 5.43 -9.58 16.26
C TRP A 199 5.31 -8.05 16.19
N VAL A 200 4.70 -7.57 15.12
CA VAL A 200 4.31 -6.19 14.90
C VAL A 200 2.80 -6.12 14.72
N THR A 201 2.15 -5.47 15.66
CA THR A 201 0.74 -5.07 15.55
C THR A 201 0.68 -3.58 15.21
N PHE A 202 -0.43 -3.13 14.64
CA PHE A 202 -0.58 -1.76 14.20
C PHE A 202 -1.96 -1.22 14.56
N THR A 203 -2.00 0.02 15.04
CA THR A 203 -3.24 0.73 15.36
C THR A 203 -3.21 2.10 14.70
N ALA A 204 -4.17 2.39 13.83
CA ALA A 204 -4.33 3.72 13.22
C ALA A 204 -5.44 4.49 13.93
N THR A 205 -5.16 5.70 14.41
CA THR A 205 -6.10 6.55 15.16
C THR A 205 -6.26 7.91 14.49
N ASP A 206 -7.49 8.38 14.34
CA ASP A 206 -7.75 9.78 13.97
C ASP A 206 -7.61 10.68 15.21
N THR A 207 -6.76 11.70 15.13
CA THR A 207 -6.53 12.65 16.23
C THR A 207 -7.69 13.61 16.48
N SER A 208 -8.61 13.77 15.53
CA SER A 208 -9.77 14.67 15.69
C SER A 208 -10.88 14.04 16.54
N THR A 209 -11.14 12.74 16.36
CA THR A 209 -12.16 11.97 17.10
C THR A 209 -11.59 11.07 18.21
N ASN A 210 -10.29 10.77 18.17
CA ASN A 210 -9.63 9.71 18.95
C ASN A 210 -10.21 8.30 18.72
N LEU A 211 -10.77 8.05 17.53
CA LEU A 211 -11.30 6.74 17.13
C LEU A 211 -10.37 5.99 16.18
N PRO A 212 -10.42 4.64 16.14
CA PRO A 212 -9.67 3.85 15.17
C PRO A 212 -10.09 4.12 13.72
N VAL A 213 -9.12 4.22 12.81
CA VAL A 213 -9.34 4.44 11.38
C VAL A 213 -9.66 3.11 10.69
N SER A 214 -10.87 2.97 10.16
CA SER A 214 -11.31 1.78 9.42
C SER A 214 -10.67 1.68 8.03
N GLY A 215 -10.49 0.46 7.52
CA GLY A 215 -9.95 0.22 6.17
C GLY A 215 -8.45 0.50 6.00
N PHE A 216 -7.74 0.82 7.08
CA PHE A 216 -6.32 1.11 7.09
C PHE A 216 -5.49 -0.15 6.76
N GLN A 217 -4.66 -0.08 5.73
CA GLN A 217 -3.75 -1.15 5.31
C GLN A 217 -2.31 -0.79 5.64
N ILE A 218 -1.54 -1.75 6.14
CA ILE A 218 -0.09 -1.61 6.33
C ILE A 218 0.61 -2.74 5.60
N ARG A 219 1.73 -2.40 4.96
CA ARG A 219 2.55 -3.29 4.14
C ARG A 219 4.00 -3.17 4.58
N GLN A 220 4.68 -4.30 4.65
CA GLN A 220 6.10 -4.40 4.93
C GLN A 220 6.87 -4.58 3.62
N TRP A 221 8.05 -3.97 3.54
CA TRP A 221 8.89 -3.93 2.35
C TRP A 221 10.30 -4.39 2.66
N ASP A 222 10.89 -5.11 1.71
CA ASP A 222 12.28 -5.56 1.74
C ASP A 222 13.26 -4.43 1.39
N SER A 223 14.57 -4.68 1.48
CA SER A 223 15.61 -3.73 1.03
C SER A 223 15.44 -3.31 -0.44
N ASP A 224 14.98 -4.26 -1.26
CA ASP A 224 14.95 -4.14 -2.72
C ASP A 224 13.62 -3.53 -3.22
N GLY A 225 12.76 -3.06 -2.31
CA GLY A 225 11.45 -2.50 -2.63
C GLY A 225 10.36 -3.53 -2.94
N SER A 226 10.66 -4.82 -2.79
CA SER A 226 9.68 -5.91 -2.86
C SER A 226 8.73 -5.86 -1.65
N MET A 227 7.42 -6.03 -1.89
CA MET A 227 6.45 -6.13 -0.80
C MET A 227 6.53 -7.53 -0.18
N LEU A 228 6.95 -7.62 1.09
CA LEU A 228 6.97 -8.88 1.85
C LEU A 228 5.54 -9.35 2.20
N GLY A 229 4.64 -8.39 2.43
CA GLY A 229 3.20 -8.62 2.56
C GLY A 229 2.55 -7.69 3.57
N THR A 230 1.41 -8.13 4.09
CA THR A 230 0.68 -7.50 5.22
C THR A 230 0.87 -8.34 6.50
N TRP A 231 2.05 -8.95 6.67
CA TRP A 231 2.34 -9.87 7.77
C TRP A 231 2.62 -9.11 9.07
N ASN A 232 2.29 -9.76 10.18
CA ASN A 232 2.40 -9.18 11.52
C ASN A 232 3.76 -9.45 12.19
N TRP A 233 4.87 -9.64 11.45
CA TRP A 233 6.19 -9.84 12.07
C TRP A 233 7.31 -9.10 11.34
N ALA A 234 8.44 -8.88 12.01
CA ALA A 234 9.62 -8.20 11.49
C ALA A 234 10.91 -8.84 12.02
N LYS A 235 11.94 -8.98 11.17
CA LYS A 235 13.27 -9.48 11.55
C LYS A 235 14.07 -8.40 12.30
N GLU A 236 14.63 -8.75 13.45
CA GLU A 236 15.63 -7.93 14.16
C GLU A 236 17.02 -8.18 13.57
N TYR A 237 17.44 -9.45 13.51
CA TYR A 237 18.74 -9.85 13.01
C TYR A 237 18.74 -11.25 12.39
N GLU A 238 19.75 -11.48 11.57
CA GLU A 238 20.18 -12.80 11.09
C GLU A 238 21.60 -13.09 11.61
N ILE A 239 21.96 -14.36 11.75
CA ILE A 239 23.34 -14.83 11.81
C ILE A 239 23.58 -15.66 10.55
N ASP A 240 24.51 -15.21 9.71
CA ASP A 240 24.77 -15.82 8.41
C ASP A 240 25.54 -17.16 8.51
N SER A 241 25.75 -17.82 7.36
CA SER A 241 26.53 -19.07 7.26
C SER A 241 27.97 -19.00 7.80
N THR A 242 28.52 -17.81 8.04
CA THR A 242 29.88 -17.58 8.58
C THR A 242 29.88 -17.28 10.08
N GLY A 243 28.70 -17.06 10.69
CA GLY A 243 28.57 -16.64 12.07
C GLY A 243 28.55 -15.13 12.28
N GLN A 244 28.45 -14.32 11.21
CA GLN A 244 28.32 -12.87 11.33
C GLN A 244 26.86 -12.49 11.63
N ARG A 245 26.63 -11.70 12.69
CA ARG A 245 25.33 -11.04 12.93
C ARG A 245 25.11 -9.91 11.93
N ILE A 246 23.93 -9.88 11.33
CA ILE A 246 23.44 -8.86 10.41
C ILE A 246 22.15 -8.29 11.02
N ASP A 247 22.17 -7.04 11.46
CA ASP A 247 21.00 -6.34 11.98
C ASP A 247 20.14 -5.77 10.85
N HIS A 248 18.81 -5.88 10.99
CA HIS A 248 17.83 -5.45 9.99
C HIS A 248 17.03 -4.22 10.46
N VAL A 249 16.60 -3.42 9.48
CA VAL A 249 15.66 -2.32 9.67
C VAL A 249 14.41 -2.64 8.84
N ALA A 250 13.25 -2.76 9.48
CA ALA A 250 12.01 -3.06 8.78
C ALA A 250 11.42 -1.79 8.18
N ASN A 251 11.06 -1.85 6.89
CA ASN A 251 10.41 -0.76 6.16
C ASN A 251 8.90 -1.00 6.09
N PHE A 252 8.12 0.02 6.42
CA PHE A 252 6.66 -0.04 6.45
C PHE A 252 6.04 1.09 5.64
N SER A 253 4.95 0.79 4.94
CA SER A 253 4.03 1.80 4.41
C SER A 253 2.62 1.59 4.94
N ALA A 254 1.99 2.67 5.34
CA ALA A 254 0.60 2.80 5.70
C ALA A 254 -0.21 3.42 4.54
N PHE A 255 -1.42 2.92 4.32
CA PHE A 255 -2.33 3.40 3.29
C PHE A 255 -3.80 3.27 3.72
N ALA A 256 -4.58 4.33 3.56
CA ALA A 256 -6.03 4.30 3.62
C ALA A 256 -6.65 5.10 2.47
N ASN A 257 -7.78 4.62 1.93
CA ASN A 257 -8.48 5.23 0.80
C ASN A 257 -9.91 5.60 1.21
N PHE A 258 -10.30 6.84 0.94
CA PHE A 258 -11.58 7.45 1.28
C PHE A 258 -12.33 7.95 0.04
N GLY A 259 -12.02 7.42 -1.16
CA GLY A 259 -12.62 7.82 -2.43
C GLY A 259 -11.73 8.81 -3.18
N PHE A 260 -12.03 10.11 -3.10
CA PHE A 260 -11.22 11.16 -3.74
C PHE A 260 -9.99 11.58 -2.92
N ALA A 261 -9.95 11.17 -1.64
CA ALA A 261 -8.81 11.34 -0.75
C ALA A 261 -8.16 10.00 -0.39
N ARG A 262 -6.86 10.04 -0.12
CA ARG A 262 -6.12 8.96 0.53
C ARG A 262 -5.25 9.50 1.66
N VAL A 263 -4.78 8.61 2.52
CA VAL A 263 -3.76 8.88 3.53
C VAL A 263 -2.61 7.92 3.26
N ASP A 264 -1.42 8.45 2.99
CA ASP A 264 -0.19 7.70 2.75
C ASP A 264 0.83 8.05 3.85
N ASP A 265 1.50 7.07 4.43
CA ASP A 265 2.53 7.27 5.45
C ASP A 265 3.61 6.18 5.34
N GLN A 266 4.87 6.50 5.64
CA GLN A 266 6.02 5.60 5.43
C GLN A 266 7.07 5.80 6.53
N TRP A 267 7.61 4.70 7.05
CA TRP A 267 8.68 4.74 8.05
C TRP A 267 9.56 3.48 8.03
N SER A 268 10.78 3.62 8.55
CA SER A 268 11.74 2.55 8.73
C SER A 268 12.11 2.47 10.21
N GLN A 269 12.12 1.27 10.80
CA GLN A 269 12.41 1.10 12.23
C GLN A 269 13.05 -0.27 12.55
N ILE A 270 13.99 -0.28 13.50
CA ILE A 270 14.50 -1.51 14.13
C ILE A 270 13.43 -2.05 15.09
N VAL A 271 13.06 -3.31 14.93
CA VAL A 271 12.12 -4.01 15.82
C VAL A 271 12.90 -5.03 16.62
N SER A 272 13.01 -4.84 17.93
CA SER A 272 13.79 -5.69 18.85
C SER A 272 12.97 -6.24 20.02
N SER A 273 11.64 -6.27 19.86
CA SER A 273 10.66 -6.83 20.80
C SER A 273 9.27 -6.82 20.14
N ASN A 274 8.33 -7.62 20.64
CA ASN A 274 6.92 -7.56 20.22
C ASN A 274 6.36 -6.14 20.40
N THR A 275 5.94 -5.51 19.30
CA THR A 275 5.68 -4.07 19.20
C THR A 275 4.27 -3.78 18.70
N ASN A 276 3.59 -2.78 19.29
CA ASN A 276 2.37 -2.19 18.71
C ASN A 276 2.69 -0.78 18.18
N PHE A 277 2.58 -0.62 16.88
CA PHE A 277 2.76 0.66 16.19
C PHE A 277 1.46 1.46 16.18
N ASN A 278 1.36 2.42 17.09
CA ASN A 278 0.29 3.42 17.06
C ASN A 278 0.67 4.53 16.07
N ARG A 279 -0.06 4.63 14.94
CA ARG A 279 0.03 5.75 13.99
C ARG A 279 -1.18 6.67 14.19
N SER A 280 -0.94 7.98 14.12
CA SER A 280 -1.94 9.01 14.41
C SER A 280 -2.05 10.00 13.25
N PHE A 281 -3.27 10.23 12.77
CA PHE A 281 -3.54 11.04 11.58
C PHE A 281 -4.55 12.14 11.90
N ASN A 282 -4.34 13.34 11.36
CA ASN A 282 -5.36 14.38 11.41
C ASN A 282 -6.36 14.17 10.26
N LEU A 283 -7.55 13.63 10.55
CA LEU A 283 -8.61 13.40 9.55
C LEU A 283 -9.77 14.40 9.66
N ASP A 284 -9.56 15.57 10.30
CA ASP A 284 -10.58 16.62 10.38
C ASP A 284 -10.79 17.31 9.02
N LEU A 285 -11.71 16.77 8.22
CA LEU A 285 -12.13 17.36 6.94
C LEU A 285 -12.58 18.83 7.10
N SER A 286 -13.13 19.21 8.26
CA SER A 286 -13.64 20.57 8.50
C SER A 286 -12.54 21.61 8.73
N ALA A 287 -11.30 21.18 8.95
CA ALA A 287 -10.13 22.05 9.06
C ALA A 287 -9.54 22.49 7.70
N ILE A 288 -10.05 21.97 6.58
CA ILE A 288 -9.63 22.38 5.23
C ILE A 288 -10.42 23.62 4.79
N GLU A 289 -9.72 24.68 4.35
CA GLU A 289 -10.33 26.00 4.10
C GLU A 289 -9.77 26.71 2.86
N TYR A 290 -10.54 27.64 2.27
CA TYR A 290 -10.01 28.67 1.38
C TYR A 290 -9.42 29.82 2.22
N LYS A 291 -8.08 29.95 2.26
CA LYS A 291 -7.40 31.08 2.93
C LYS A 291 -7.57 32.40 2.18
N SER A 292 -7.50 32.35 0.85
CA SER A 292 -7.60 33.54 0.01
C SER A 292 -8.03 33.20 -1.41
N ALA A 293 -8.49 34.24 -2.12
CA ALA A 293 -8.62 34.24 -3.55
C ALA A 293 -8.17 35.61 -4.09
N GLU A 294 -7.38 35.61 -5.16
CA GLU A 294 -6.91 36.80 -5.87
C GLU A 294 -7.41 36.77 -7.31
N VAL A 295 -7.91 37.90 -7.80
CA VAL A 295 -8.47 38.01 -9.16
C VAL A 295 -7.49 38.79 -10.02
N PHE A 296 -7.18 38.27 -11.19
CA PHE A 296 -6.34 38.92 -12.19
C PHE A 296 -7.15 39.11 -13.48
N ALA A 297 -7.08 40.31 -14.06
CA ALA A 297 -7.72 40.65 -15.32
C ALA A 297 -6.62 40.94 -16.36
N SER A 298 -6.58 40.14 -17.43
CA SER A 298 -5.58 40.27 -18.51
C SER A 298 -4.14 40.39 -17.98
N GLY A 299 -3.78 39.50 -17.04
CA GLY A 299 -2.46 39.44 -16.40
C GLY A 299 -2.22 40.42 -15.23
N ASN A 300 -3.13 41.37 -14.96
CA ASN A 300 -2.95 42.38 -13.91
C ASN A 300 -3.83 42.09 -12.68
N LEU A 301 -3.29 42.24 -11.47
CA LEU A 301 -4.04 42.06 -10.22
C LEU A 301 -5.19 43.08 -10.14
N TRP A 302 -6.42 42.58 -10.17
CA TRP A 302 -7.65 43.38 -10.08
C TRP A 302 -7.90 43.86 -8.65
N LYS A 303 -8.42 45.09 -8.53
CA LYS A 303 -8.77 45.75 -7.27
C LYS A 303 -10.23 46.18 -7.27
N SER A 304 -10.85 46.13 -6.09
CA SER A 304 -12.25 46.55 -5.92
C SER A 304 -12.49 47.98 -6.42
N GLY A 305 -13.51 48.15 -7.26
CA GLY A 305 -13.83 49.40 -7.95
C GLY A 305 -13.15 49.59 -9.31
N GLN A 306 -12.42 48.60 -9.83
CA GLN A 306 -11.95 48.59 -11.22
C GLN A 306 -12.95 47.87 -12.13
N VAL A 307 -13.35 48.54 -13.22
CA VAL A 307 -14.07 47.91 -14.33
C VAL A 307 -13.07 47.14 -15.21
N VAL A 308 -13.45 45.94 -15.64
CA VAL A 308 -12.68 45.11 -16.57
C VAL A 308 -13.35 45.10 -17.94
N SER A 309 -12.56 45.24 -19.01
CA SER A 309 -13.07 45.17 -20.39
C SER A 309 -13.73 43.82 -20.66
N LYS A 310 -14.88 43.83 -21.34
CA LYS A 310 -15.48 42.61 -21.90
C LYS A 310 -14.46 41.83 -22.75
N TRP A 311 -14.60 40.51 -22.76
CA TRP A 311 -13.72 39.52 -23.42
C TRP A 311 -12.30 39.40 -22.86
N SER A 312 -11.93 40.15 -21.81
CA SER A 312 -10.70 39.95 -21.04
C SER A 312 -10.63 38.53 -20.44
N GLU A 313 -9.41 38.10 -20.16
CA GLU A 313 -9.16 36.87 -19.42
C GLU A 313 -9.17 37.15 -17.92
N ILE A 314 -10.13 36.56 -17.20
CA ILE A 314 -10.19 36.58 -15.73
C ILE A 314 -9.53 35.30 -15.22
N ASN A 315 -8.44 35.43 -14.47
CA ASN A 315 -7.85 34.33 -13.72
C ASN A 315 -8.16 34.53 -12.23
N VAL A 316 -8.62 33.49 -11.55
CA VAL A 316 -8.79 33.50 -10.10
C VAL A 316 -7.85 32.50 -9.47
N TYR A 317 -6.80 33.01 -8.80
CA TYR A 317 -5.90 32.20 -8.02
C TYR A 317 -6.49 32.01 -6.63
N VAL A 318 -6.69 30.75 -6.23
CA VAL A 318 -7.28 30.38 -4.93
C VAL A 318 -6.27 29.62 -4.08
N THR A 319 -6.06 30.07 -2.84
CA THR A 319 -5.19 29.37 -1.88
C THR A 319 -6.05 28.53 -0.96
N ILE A 320 -5.92 27.21 -1.07
CA ILE A 320 -6.53 26.24 -0.16
C ILE A 320 -5.50 25.78 0.87
N ASN A 321 -5.89 25.79 2.13
CA ASN A 321 -5.12 25.27 3.24
C ASN A 321 -5.62 23.88 3.64
N ASN A 322 -4.73 22.90 3.61
CA ASN A 322 -5.00 21.53 4.03
C ASN A 322 -4.09 21.15 5.21
N PRO A 323 -4.53 21.35 6.47
CA PRO A 323 -3.77 20.97 7.65
C PRO A 323 -3.91 19.48 8.01
N THR A 324 -4.62 18.70 7.18
CA THR A 324 -4.95 17.28 7.43
C THR A 324 -3.91 16.35 6.81
N ASP A 325 -4.01 15.06 7.16
CA ASP A 325 -3.27 13.98 6.52
C ASP A 325 -3.88 13.51 5.18
N TYR A 326 -5.02 14.08 4.75
CA TYR A 326 -5.61 13.75 3.46
C TYR A 326 -4.81 14.31 2.29
N ASN A 327 -4.45 13.42 1.38
CA ASN A 327 -3.90 13.69 0.07
C ASN A 327 -5.01 13.52 -0.98
N PHE A 328 -5.43 14.60 -1.63
CA PHE A 328 -6.48 14.57 -2.66
C PHE A 328 -5.84 14.71 -4.05
N SER A 329 -5.78 13.63 -4.83
CA SER A 329 -5.18 13.69 -6.18
C SER A 329 -6.08 14.37 -7.22
N ASN A 330 -7.41 14.15 -7.13
CA ASN A 330 -8.35 14.40 -8.23
C ASN A 330 -9.54 15.24 -7.76
N LEU A 331 -9.34 16.53 -7.54
CA LEU A 331 -10.42 17.49 -7.24
C LEU A 331 -10.61 18.49 -8.38
N PHE A 332 -11.68 19.28 -8.27
CA PHE A 332 -11.99 20.36 -9.20
C PHE A 332 -12.20 21.68 -8.47
N LEU A 333 -11.73 22.76 -9.10
CA LEU A 333 -12.28 24.09 -8.94
C LEU A 333 -13.47 24.20 -9.91
N ASP A 334 -14.63 24.64 -9.43
CA ASP A 334 -15.79 25.01 -10.24
C ASP A 334 -16.05 26.51 -10.09
N MET A 335 -16.30 27.23 -11.19
CA MET A 335 -16.74 28.64 -11.16
C MET A 335 -18.20 28.77 -11.58
N ASP A 336 -19.04 29.27 -10.67
CA ASP A 336 -20.40 29.74 -10.93
C ASP A 336 -20.38 31.29 -11.06
N ILE A 337 -21.14 31.85 -12.01
CA ILE A 337 -21.20 33.31 -12.24
C ILE A 337 -22.63 33.82 -12.07
N SER A 338 -22.82 34.69 -11.08
CA SER A 338 -24.12 35.25 -10.70
C SER A 338 -25.22 34.19 -10.51
N ASN A 339 -24.83 33.06 -9.89
CA ASN A 339 -25.61 31.83 -9.66
C ASN A 339 -25.90 30.95 -10.89
N ASN A 340 -25.47 31.33 -12.10
CA ASN A 340 -25.46 30.43 -13.25
C ASN A 340 -24.24 29.50 -13.13
N LYS A 341 -24.44 28.19 -13.32
CA LYS A 341 -23.43 27.18 -12.97
C LYS A 341 -22.44 26.84 -14.08
N GLY A 342 -21.23 26.46 -13.69
CA GLY A 342 -20.27 25.76 -14.56
C GLY A 342 -19.69 26.61 -15.70
N PHE A 343 -19.30 27.84 -15.41
CA PHE A 343 -18.67 28.76 -16.38
C PHE A 343 -17.21 28.42 -16.66
N ALA A 344 -16.54 27.82 -15.69
CA ALA A 344 -15.23 27.21 -15.83
C ALA A 344 -15.12 26.03 -14.86
N ARG A 345 -14.26 25.07 -15.20
CA ARG A 345 -13.83 23.97 -14.33
C ARG A 345 -12.34 23.71 -14.59
N GLU A 346 -11.55 23.65 -13.53
CA GLU A 346 -10.13 23.29 -13.59
C GLU A 346 -9.81 22.20 -12.58
N SER A 347 -8.80 21.37 -12.85
CA SER A 347 -8.36 20.32 -11.93
C SER A 347 -7.40 20.86 -10.87
N ILE A 348 -7.44 20.25 -9.68
CA ILE A 348 -6.55 20.57 -8.57
C ILE A 348 -6.25 19.33 -7.74
N SER A 349 -5.02 19.25 -7.21
CA SER A 349 -4.61 18.23 -6.24
C SER A 349 -4.20 18.93 -4.95
N LEU A 350 -4.73 18.49 -3.79
CA LEU A 350 -4.39 19.06 -2.48
C LEU A 350 -3.43 18.14 -1.74
N SER A 351 -2.18 18.59 -1.61
CA SER A 351 -1.18 17.94 -0.76
C SER A 351 -1.60 17.95 0.73
N PRO A 352 -1.28 16.92 1.52
CA PRO A 352 -1.49 16.93 2.96
C PRO A 352 -0.55 17.94 3.66
N LYS A 353 -0.95 18.41 4.84
CA LYS A 353 -0.14 19.27 5.74
C LYS A 353 0.49 20.50 5.05
N GLY A 354 -0.24 21.16 4.15
CA GLY A 354 0.29 22.28 3.36
C GLY A 354 -0.77 23.19 2.72
N GLU A 355 -0.29 24.19 1.98
CA GLU A 355 -1.13 25.08 1.17
C GLU A 355 -0.98 24.72 -0.32
N THR A 356 -2.06 24.86 -1.08
CA THR A 356 -2.09 24.68 -2.53
C THR A 356 -2.69 25.92 -3.19
N ILE A 357 -2.03 26.44 -4.22
CA ILE A 357 -2.58 27.50 -5.07
C ILE A 357 -3.14 26.85 -6.34
N GLY A 358 -4.45 26.91 -6.50
CA GLY A 358 -5.11 26.59 -7.77
C GLY A 358 -5.36 27.86 -8.61
N ASN A 359 -5.50 27.70 -9.92
CA ASN A 359 -5.99 28.76 -10.81
C ASN A 359 -7.26 28.28 -11.52
N ILE A 360 -8.21 29.18 -11.72
CA ILE A 360 -9.37 28.93 -12.57
C ILE A 360 -9.65 30.13 -13.48
N SER A 361 -9.69 29.87 -14.79
CA SER A 361 -9.73 30.89 -15.84
C SER A 361 -11.12 30.99 -16.47
N TRP A 362 -11.61 32.20 -16.68
CA TRP A 362 -12.86 32.49 -17.40
C TRP A 362 -12.68 33.69 -18.31
N ARG A 363 -13.23 33.65 -19.53
CA ARG A 363 -13.23 34.79 -20.46
C ARG A 363 -14.48 35.63 -20.26
N ALA A 364 -14.31 36.92 -19.94
CA ALA A 364 -15.33 37.88 -19.53
C ALA A 364 -16.45 38.13 -20.58
N SER A 365 -17.34 37.16 -20.78
CA SER A 365 -18.38 37.16 -21.83
C SER A 365 -19.67 37.89 -21.43
N LEU A 366 -19.90 38.07 -20.13
CA LEU A 366 -21.05 38.75 -19.54
C LEU A 366 -20.64 40.14 -19.02
N GLU A 367 -21.58 41.07 -19.02
CA GLU A 367 -21.42 42.45 -18.52
C GLU A 367 -22.17 42.66 -17.19
N GLY A 368 -21.82 43.75 -16.51
CA GLY A 368 -22.39 44.19 -15.23
C GLY A 368 -21.53 43.82 -14.01
N PRO A 369 -22.05 44.10 -12.80
CA PRO A 369 -21.45 43.62 -11.56
C PRO A 369 -21.74 42.13 -11.39
N LEU A 370 -20.72 41.28 -11.55
CA LEU A 370 -20.85 39.83 -11.54
C LEU A 370 -20.23 39.22 -10.27
N SER A 371 -20.96 38.29 -9.66
CA SER A 371 -20.46 37.50 -8.53
C SER A 371 -19.80 36.24 -9.07
N LEU A 372 -18.47 36.16 -8.98
CA LEU A 372 -17.71 34.94 -9.23
C LEU A 372 -17.71 34.10 -7.95
N LYS A 373 -18.34 32.94 -7.96
CA LYS A 373 -18.32 31.99 -6.83
C LYS A 373 -17.48 30.79 -7.24
N ILE A 374 -16.40 30.54 -6.50
CA ILE A 374 -15.51 29.41 -6.71
C ILE A 374 -15.85 28.34 -5.66
N THR A 375 -16.04 27.10 -6.09
CA THR A 375 -16.36 25.96 -5.23
C THR A 375 -15.44 24.76 -5.46
N THR A 376 -15.17 24.01 -4.41
CA THR A 376 -14.53 22.69 -4.48
C THR A 376 -15.28 21.71 -3.59
N PHE A 377 -15.61 20.55 -4.14
CA PHE A 377 -16.31 19.48 -3.45
C PHE A 377 -15.31 18.46 -2.94
N LEU A 378 -15.15 18.37 -1.62
CA LEU A 378 -14.37 17.34 -0.94
C LEU A 378 -15.33 16.22 -0.56
N ASP A 379 -15.30 15.13 -1.33
CA ASP A 379 -16.18 13.96 -1.16
C ASP A 379 -15.37 12.79 -0.60
N LEU A 380 -15.61 12.45 0.67
CA LEU A 380 -15.10 11.22 1.28
C LEU A 380 -16.23 10.17 1.26
N SER A 381 -16.08 9.17 0.39
CA SER A 381 -17.15 8.30 -0.12
C SER A 381 -17.94 7.48 0.92
N SER A 382 -17.49 7.47 2.18
CA SER A 382 -18.12 6.80 3.30
C SER A 382 -18.06 7.57 4.63
N SER A 383 -17.39 8.73 4.69
CA SER A 383 -17.08 9.43 5.95
C SER A 383 -17.44 10.92 6.00
N GLY A 384 -17.90 11.52 4.89
CA GLY A 384 -18.51 12.86 4.90
C GLY A 384 -18.08 13.75 3.74
N ASN A 385 -18.88 14.79 3.50
CA ASN A 385 -18.76 15.66 2.33
C ASN A 385 -18.68 17.11 2.77
N LEU A 386 -17.66 17.84 2.32
CA LEU A 386 -17.50 19.28 2.56
C LEU A 386 -17.45 20.03 1.22
N THR A 387 -18.21 21.11 1.11
CA THR A 387 -18.11 22.04 -0.03
C THR A 387 -17.38 23.29 0.43
N LEU A 388 -16.13 23.47 -0.01
CA LEU A 388 -15.44 24.74 0.12
C LEU A 388 -16.07 25.74 -0.86
N SER A 389 -16.31 26.98 -0.43
CA SER A 389 -16.76 28.04 -1.34
C SER A 389 -16.22 29.41 -0.93
N MET A 390 -15.78 30.19 -1.91
CA MET A 390 -15.45 31.61 -1.74
C MET A 390 -16.05 32.43 -2.89
N SER A 391 -16.51 33.65 -2.60
CA SER A 391 -17.05 34.57 -3.60
C SER A 391 -16.19 35.82 -3.76
N LYS A 392 -16.12 36.30 -5.00
CA LYS A 392 -15.58 37.59 -5.41
C LYS A 392 -16.61 38.32 -6.26
N PHE A 393 -16.48 39.63 -6.35
CA PHE A 393 -17.27 40.45 -7.26
C PHE A 393 -16.31 41.12 -8.25
N VAL A 394 -16.66 41.14 -9.53
CA VAL A 394 -15.92 41.85 -10.58
C VAL A 394 -16.93 42.65 -11.39
N GLU A 395 -16.63 43.91 -11.66
CA GLU A 395 -17.42 44.74 -12.55
C GLU A 395 -16.85 44.61 -13.97
N ILE A 396 -17.65 44.09 -14.90
CA ILE A 396 -17.27 43.93 -16.30
C ILE A 396 -18.13 44.86 -17.13
N GLY A 397 -17.51 45.63 -18.00
CA GLY A 397 -18.21 46.56 -18.89
C GLY A 397 -17.41 46.78 -20.16
N ASP A 398 -17.95 47.62 -21.02
CA ASP A 398 -17.17 48.14 -22.13
C ASP A 398 -16.25 49.23 -21.59
N VAL A 399 -15.04 48.82 -21.17
CA VAL A 399 -13.91 49.76 -21.09
C VAL A 399 -13.50 50.02 -22.53
N SER A 400 -14.30 50.85 -23.21
CA SER A 400 -13.78 51.71 -24.26
C SER A 400 -12.52 52.37 -23.71
N GLU A 401 -11.45 52.44 -24.49
CA GLU A 401 -10.31 53.30 -24.16
C GLU A 401 -10.84 54.68 -23.77
N ASP A 402 -10.25 55.31 -22.75
CA ASP A 402 -10.53 56.72 -22.44
C ASP A 402 -10.23 57.53 -23.70
N THR A 403 -11.27 57.82 -24.46
CA THR A 403 -11.21 58.68 -25.65
C THR A 403 -11.02 60.10 -25.13
N THR A 404 -9.77 60.42 -24.77
CA THR A 404 -9.30 61.68 -24.18
C THR A 404 -10.09 62.83 -24.77
N ASP A 405 -10.97 63.42 -23.95
CA ASP A 405 -12.19 64.12 -24.39
C ASP A 405 -11.92 65.06 -25.57
N SER A 406 -12.16 64.55 -26.78
CA SER A 406 -11.64 65.13 -28.03
C SER A 406 -12.59 66.19 -28.57
N GLY A 407 -13.02 67.05 -27.64
CA GLY A 407 -13.99 68.16 -27.70
C GLY A 407 -14.42 68.59 -29.09
N ASN A 408 -15.26 67.74 -29.70
CA ASN A 408 -15.79 67.81 -31.06
C ASN A 408 -14.95 68.68 -32.04
N MET A 409 -13.75 68.20 -32.36
CA MET A 409 -12.85 68.89 -33.31
C MET A 409 -13.52 69.13 -34.68
N LEU A 410 -14.48 68.29 -35.06
CA LEU A 410 -15.26 68.41 -36.29
C LEU A 410 -16.21 69.63 -36.24
N THR A 411 -16.85 69.91 -35.11
CA THR A 411 -17.57 71.17 -34.86
C THR A 411 -16.61 72.36 -34.80
N LEU A 412 -15.41 72.22 -34.22
CA LEU A 412 -14.42 73.30 -34.23
C LEU A 412 -13.97 73.65 -35.66
N PHE A 413 -13.76 72.65 -36.52
CA PHE A 413 -13.51 72.84 -37.95
C PHE A 413 -14.70 73.48 -38.68
N ALA A 414 -15.94 73.06 -38.39
CA ALA A 414 -17.13 73.69 -38.97
C ALA A 414 -17.24 75.17 -38.60
N VAL A 415 -16.98 75.52 -37.34
CA VAL A 415 -16.92 76.92 -36.87
C VAL A 415 -15.76 77.68 -37.54
N PHE A 416 -14.59 77.06 -37.71
CA PHE A 416 -13.48 77.68 -38.45
C PHE A 416 -13.80 77.92 -39.92
N ILE A 417 -14.49 77.00 -40.60
CA ILE A 417 -14.94 77.17 -42.00
C ILE A 417 -15.95 78.32 -42.08
N ILE A 418 -16.95 78.36 -41.19
CA ILE A 418 -17.94 79.45 -41.13
C ILE A 418 -17.23 80.79 -40.87
N LEU A 419 -16.34 80.88 -39.89
CA LEU A 419 -15.58 82.10 -39.61
C LEU A 419 -14.66 82.52 -40.77
N THR A 420 -14.11 81.56 -41.52
CA THR A 420 -13.30 81.85 -42.72
C THR A 420 -14.15 82.39 -43.86
N VAL A 421 -15.34 81.81 -44.09
CA VAL A 421 -16.32 82.30 -45.09
C VAL A 421 -16.85 83.68 -44.71
N CYS A 422 -17.22 83.90 -43.45
CA CYS A 422 -17.64 85.23 -42.96
C CYS A 422 -16.50 86.26 -43.09
N SER A 423 -15.25 85.88 -42.77
CA SER A 423 -14.08 86.75 -42.96
C SER A 423 -13.84 87.07 -44.43
N TYR A 424 -14.04 86.10 -45.33
CA TYR A 424 -13.94 86.31 -46.77
C TYR A 424 -15.02 87.27 -47.28
N VAL A 425 -16.28 87.11 -46.86
CA VAL A 425 -17.39 88.01 -47.25
C VAL A 425 -17.19 89.43 -46.72
N ILE A 426 -16.69 89.59 -45.49
CA ILE A 426 -16.36 90.90 -44.92
C ILE A 426 -15.16 91.56 -45.62
N TYR A 427 -14.20 90.76 -46.11
CA TYR A 427 -13.01 91.26 -46.81
C TYR A 427 -13.23 91.50 -48.32
N SER A 428 -14.14 90.77 -48.97
CA SER A 428 -14.40 90.87 -50.41
C SER A 428 -15.33 92.02 -50.80
N GLY A 429 -16.10 92.56 -49.85
CA GLY A 429 -16.84 93.82 -50.03
C GLY A 429 -17.96 93.77 -51.08
N MET A 430 -18.57 92.61 -51.31
CA MET A 430 -19.70 92.47 -52.24
C MET A 430 -21.00 92.98 -51.63
N GLU A 431 -21.23 94.29 -51.76
CA GLU A 431 -22.53 94.92 -51.58
C GLU A 431 -23.48 94.59 -52.75
N ASN A 432 -24.76 94.46 -52.42
CA ASN A 432 -25.89 93.95 -53.25
C ASN A 432 -25.95 94.44 -54.71
N GLN A 433 -26.57 93.65 -55.59
CA GLN A 433 -27.86 94.04 -56.19
C GLN A 433 -28.63 92.89 -56.86
N ASP A 434 -29.96 93.00 -56.81
CA ASP A 434 -30.96 92.07 -57.34
C ASP A 434 -31.27 92.31 -58.82
N SER A 435 -31.84 91.30 -59.51
CA SER A 435 -33.09 91.47 -60.30
C SER A 435 -33.56 90.17 -60.99
N ASP A 436 -34.68 89.63 -60.50
CA ASP A 436 -35.89 89.09 -61.18
C ASP A 436 -35.87 88.25 -62.48
N SER A 437 -36.91 87.39 -62.59
CA SER A 437 -37.51 86.79 -63.80
C SER A 437 -36.73 85.64 -64.50
N GLU A 438 -37.35 84.64 -65.17
CA GLU A 438 -38.71 84.05 -65.11
C GLU A 438 -38.70 82.60 -65.66
N LEU A 439 -39.88 82.01 -65.85
CA LEU A 439 -40.28 80.77 -66.59
C LEU A 439 -39.40 80.37 -67.82
N SER A 440 -39.36 79.12 -68.32
CA SER A 440 -40.45 78.12 -68.47
C SER A 440 -39.98 76.66 -68.68
N ASP A 441 -40.96 75.78 -68.91
CA ASP A 441 -40.94 74.30 -69.05
C ASP A 441 -40.35 73.69 -70.36
N GLU A 442 -40.36 72.34 -70.41
CA GLU A 442 -40.46 71.44 -71.61
C GLU A 442 -39.21 71.31 -72.55
N ASP A 443 -38.89 70.14 -73.19
CA ASP A 443 -39.51 68.80 -73.19
C ASP A 443 -38.54 67.64 -73.62
N SER A 444 -38.97 66.39 -73.33
CA SER A 444 -38.84 65.08 -74.03
C SER A 444 -37.54 64.40 -74.57
N ASP A 445 -37.66 63.05 -74.60
CA ASP A 445 -37.21 62.07 -75.63
C ASP A 445 -35.83 61.34 -75.50
N SER A 446 -35.65 60.05 -75.87
CA SER A 446 -36.35 58.78 -75.48
C SER A 446 -35.50 57.51 -75.80
N GLY A 447 -36.02 56.30 -75.50
CA GLY A 447 -35.47 54.96 -75.85
C GLY A 447 -35.19 54.09 -74.61
N GLU A 448 -35.92 53.02 -74.26
CA GLU A 448 -36.23 51.73 -74.97
C GLU A 448 -34.98 50.84 -75.21
N LYS A 449 -34.98 49.51 -74.98
CA LYS A 449 -36.08 48.54 -74.74
C LYS A 449 -35.59 47.18 -74.16
N SER A 450 -36.53 46.33 -73.70
CA SER A 450 -36.51 44.83 -73.67
C SER A 450 -35.48 44.07 -72.80
N ASN A 451 -35.69 42.86 -72.24
CA ASN A 451 -36.82 41.89 -72.06
C ASN A 451 -36.39 40.95 -70.86
N GLU A 452 -37.14 40.06 -70.18
CA GLU A 452 -38.03 38.93 -70.58
C GLU A 452 -37.24 37.80 -71.31
N ASP A 453 -37.31 36.49 -71.03
CA ASP A 453 -38.21 35.61 -70.23
C ASP A 453 -37.42 34.63 -69.30
N GLU A 454 -37.69 33.30 -69.25
CA GLU A 454 -38.33 32.59 -68.11
C GLU A 454 -37.67 31.17 -67.89
N TYR A 455 -38.12 30.36 -66.91
CA TYR A 455 -37.81 28.92 -66.63
C TYR A 455 -36.45 28.61 -65.91
N GLU A 456 -36.21 27.46 -65.25
CA GLU A 456 -37.01 26.24 -65.05
C GLU A 456 -36.80 25.55 -63.65
N ARG A 457 -37.25 24.30 -63.53
CA ARG A 457 -37.33 23.39 -62.37
C ARG A 457 -35.98 22.64 -62.18
N GLU A 458 -35.77 21.62 -61.32
CA GLU A 458 -36.69 20.66 -60.69
C GLU A 458 -36.10 19.98 -59.41
N LEU A 459 -36.77 18.93 -58.94
CA LEU A 459 -36.50 18.07 -57.78
C LEU A 459 -35.09 17.39 -57.86
N ALA A 460 -34.51 16.78 -56.82
CA ALA A 460 -35.13 15.91 -55.81
C ALA A 460 -34.31 15.67 -54.52
N ILE A 461 -34.99 15.09 -53.52
CA ILE A 461 -34.43 14.40 -52.34
C ILE A 461 -34.70 12.89 -52.54
N PRO A 462 -33.74 12.01 -52.23
CA PRO A 462 -34.02 10.89 -51.31
C PRO A 462 -32.80 10.54 -50.42
N ASP A 463 -32.90 9.77 -49.33
CA ASP A 463 -33.97 9.54 -48.33
C ASP A 463 -33.31 8.87 -47.09
N GLU A 464 -34.05 8.56 -46.03
CA GLU A 464 -33.54 7.94 -44.80
C GLU A 464 -33.27 6.41 -44.89
N SER A 465 -32.73 5.86 -43.78
CA SER A 465 -32.61 4.43 -43.40
C SER A 465 -31.44 3.60 -43.96
N LEU A 466 -30.69 2.98 -43.04
CA LEU A 466 -30.85 1.56 -42.71
C LEU A 466 -30.30 1.25 -41.30
N GLU A 467 -30.79 0.17 -40.69
CA GLU A 467 -30.44 -0.31 -39.34
C GLU A 467 -29.49 -1.53 -39.39
N GLU A 468 -29.10 -2.02 -38.21
CA GLU A 468 -28.51 -3.36 -37.92
C GLU A 468 -27.17 -3.74 -38.59
N GLU A 469 -26.07 -3.65 -37.80
CA GLU A 469 -25.42 -4.86 -37.21
C GLU A 469 -24.77 -4.51 -35.85
#